data_AF-A0A3S1BJH4-F1
#
_entry.id   AF-A0A3S1BJH4-F1
#
_cell.length_a   1.000
_cell.length_b   1.000
_cell.length_c   1.000
_cell.angle_alpha   90.00
_cell.angle_beta   90.00
_cell.angle_gamma   90.00
#
_symmetry.space_group_name_H-M   'P 1'
#
loop_
_entity.id
_entity.type
_entity.pdbx_description
1 polymer ?
#
loop_
_entity_poly.entity_id
_entity_poly.type
_entity_poly.pdbx_seq_one_letter_code
_entity_poly.pdbx_strand_id
1 'polypeptide(L)'
;MEEVVLDIPPSDSTVDGQSNADALETIQEDQNEDREHMKKPSPSLRGSAKFARTRQNMSPSGHYHTPRVMITQQDQSDTSHDDTFEEEDFQFLFGQDDEYDTDLEMDIEQWLLEDRNQISNDFTGEKTYLAACESKGVTPVSYFIRHIEDSEVVLRFRGLGPTGTQALSRTLKKNNTIEKLDLEGNWIEANGCTSIADMLSENIYISDLILSENRTGNDGAIALCAILIKNDNINKLDLSGNVLTDASAESICEMLKKNTALKHLLLRHNNFEENGAVHFKEALATNESLETLDLSWNKFRTKGAIYIAEGIQENFGLRCLNFAMNGLGSEGAEAMGRALKVNRTLLQLDLSFNRIPEIGAGYLAVGLQTNDTLQGLKLSSNPIGSEGSHCILLAVEKNDSSALIYLEMFNIRVNDEFDELEKRLKGERDLTILHAGLKYETSLSDLRRAEPEDWWIRDPMTKLKRYVKENGYRLIDLFRDFDKDGNQLISKEEFTLGVKQAGIVLSEEQIDELLRKLDKDKNGSIDFGELIEGDREYKKLRREWAESKQKKMDDEKEKEKSESARDILQRLSVSLQGDRKPSVHGDRQGSLHSGRNALVEEHRASIQEESSQDGDTT
;
A
#
# COMPACT_ATOMS: atom_id res chain seq x y z
N MET A 1 -50.10 -14.37 -48.45
CA MET A 1 -48.81 -13.87 -48.96
C MET A 1 -49.00 -12.37 -49.14
N GLU A 2 -49.20 -11.62 -48.05
CA GLU A 2 -48.18 -11.15 -47.08
C GLU A 2 -47.06 -10.38 -47.80
N GLU A 3 -46.61 -9.20 -47.39
CA GLU A 3 -47.11 -8.14 -46.49
C GLU A 3 -46.15 -6.96 -46.76
N VAL A 4 -46.66 -5.83 -47.25
CA VAL A 4 -46.81 -4.54 -46.54
C VAL A 4 -45.50 -3.85 -46.14
N VAL A 5 -45.24 -2.75 -46.87
CA VAL A 5 -44.32 -1.63 -46.60
C VAL A 5 -45.17 -0.44 -46.16
N LEU A 6 -44.86 0.19 -45.01
CA LEU A 6 -45.22 1.56 -44.54
C LEU A 6 -44.30 1.86 -43.33
N ASP A 7 -43.82 3.06 -42.97
CA ASP A 7 -43.82 4.42 -43.53
C ASP A 7 -42.79 5.29 -42.72
N ILE A 8 -42.10 6.18 -43.45
CA ILE A 8 -41.58 7.56 -43.22
C ILE A 8 -41.96 8.28 -41.87
N PRO A 9 -41.21 9.29 -41.30
CA PRO A 9 -40.23 10.21 -41.94
C PRO A 9 -38.91 10.54 -41.18
N PRO A 10 -37.98 11.25 -41.88
CA PRO A 10 -37.00 12.16 -41.29
C PRO A 10 -37.54 13.60 -41.19
N SER A 11 -37.10 14.38 -40.20
CA SER A 11 -37.30 15.83 -40.18
C SER A 11 -35.96 16.55 -40.25
N ASP A 12 -35.73 17.10 -41.44
CA ASP A 12 -34.69 18.07 -41.78
C ASP A 12 -35.18 19.47 -41.40
N SER A 13 -34.28 20.32 -40.91
CA SER A 13 -34.32 21.76 -41.19
C SER A 13 -32.98 22.39 -40.84
N THR A 14 -32.06 22.32 -41.81
CA THR A 14 -31.10 23.39 -42.12
C THR A 14 -31.77 24.76 -42.14
N VAL A 15 -31.10 25.82 -41.69
CA VAL A 15 -30.97 27.13 -42.39
C VAL A 15 -29.81 27.94 -41.76
N ASP A 16 -28.86 28.29 -42.63
CA ASP A 16 -27.89 29.43 -42.65
C ASP A 16 -26.91 29.63 -41.47
N GLY A 17 -25.61 29.85 -41.67
CA GLY A 17 -24.93 30.47 -42.80
C GLY A 17 -24.41 31.86 -42.38
N GLN A 18 -23.08 31.99 -42.35
CA GLN A 18 -22.27 33.24 -42.41
C GLN A 18 -21.74 33.90 -41.12
N SER A 19 -20.40 33.85 -41.05
CA SER A 19 -19.43 34.94 -40.76
C SER A 19 -19.60 35.86 -39.54
N ASN A 20 -18.58 35.80 -38.65
CA ASN A 20 -17.79 36.91 -38.09
C ASN A 20 -17.08 36.32 -36.85
N ALA A 21 -15.75 36.19 -36.73
CA ALA A 21 -14.69 37.19 -36.93
C ALA A 21 -15.08 38.53 -36.32
N ASP A 22 -15.06 38.61 -34.99
CA ASP A 22 -14.63 39.76 -34.19
C ASP A 22 -14.97 39.52 -32.71
N ALA A 23 -13.94 39.49 -31.85
CA ALA A 23 -13.93 39.97 -30.46
C ALA A 23 -12.71 39.40 -29.72
N LEU A 24 -11.53 39.87 -30.11
CA LEU A 24 -10.46 40.12 -29.16
C LEU A 24 -10.75 41.47 -28.49
N GLU A 25 -10.26 41.60 -27.25
CA GLU A 25 -10.00 42.84 -26.52
C GLU A 25 -11.09 43.36 -25.55
N THR A 26 -10.60 43.81 -24.39
CA THR A 26 -11.27 44.50 -23.27
C THR A 26 -12.02 43.56 -22.31
N ILE A 27 -11.67 43.40 -21.03
CA ILE A 27 -11.60 44.44 -20.00
C ILE A 27 -10.62 44.03 -18.88
N GLN A 28 -9.64 44.89 -18.65
CA GLN A 28 -8.92 45.08 -17.39
C GLN A 28 -9.78 45.98 -16.48
N GLU A 29 -9.69 45.71 -15.17
CA GLU A 29 -9.90 46.66 -14.07
C GLU A 29 -11.33 47.16 -13.80
N ASP A 30 -11.93 46.71 -12.68
CA ASP A 30 -12.24 47.64 -11.57
C ASP A 30 -12.69 46.90 -10.28
N GLN A 31 -11.92 47.18 -9.22
CA GLN A 31 -12.25 47.42 -7.80
C GLN A 31 -12.92 46.31 -6.96
N ASN A 32 -12.25 45.80 -5.91
CA ASN A 32 -12.02 46.39 -4.58
C ASN A 32 -13.30 46.78 -3.84
N GLU A 33 -13.82 45.86 -3.03
CA GLU A 33 -14.48 46.00 -1.71
C GLU A 33 -14.94 44.57 -1.38
N ASP A 34 -14.25 43.81 -0.54
CA ASP A 34 -14.59 43.73 0.88
C ASP A 34 -13.41 43.16 1.69
N ARG A 35 -12.87 44.00 2.58
CA ARG A 35 -12.17 43.55 3.79
C ARG A 35 -13.13 43.73 4.95
N GLU A 36 -13.46 42.64 5.62
CA GLU A 36 -13.22 42.42 7.06
C GLU A 36 -14.11 41.30 7.59
N HIS A 37 -13.48 40.17 7.95
CA HIS A 37 -13.68 39.42 9.20
C HIS A 37 -13.18 38.00 9.02
N MET A 38 -11.96 37.70 9.51
CA MET A 38 -11.74 36.48 10.29
C MET A 38 -10.46 36.60 11.11
N LYS A 39 -10.64 36.36 12.41
CA LYS A 39 -9.59 36.29 13.44
C LYS A 39 -8.76 35.01 13.25
N LYS A 40 -7.44 35.21 13.28
CA LYS A 40 -6.31 34.31 13.67
C LYS A 40 -6.61 32.81 13.91
N PRO A 41 -5.81 31.89 13.33
CA PRO A 41 -5.61 30.55 13.88
C PRO A 41 -4.42 30.54 14.86
N SER A 42 -4.59 29.84 15.99
CA SER A 42 -3.53 29.46 16.94
C SER A 42 -2.95 28.07 16.61
N PRO A 43 -1.74 27.73 17.10
CA PRO A 43 -0.81 26.83 16.43
C PRO A 43 -0.85 25.39 16.97
N SER A 44 -0.66 24.38 16.10
CA SER A 44 -0.41 22.99 16.50
C SER A 44 1.00 22.52 16.12
N LEU A 45 1.83 22.41 17.16
CA LEU A 45 2.78 21.33 17.47
C LEU A 45 3.49 20.63 16.29
N ARG A 46 4.70 21.12 15.95
CA ARG A 46 5.78 20.32 15.36
C ARG A 46 6.91 20.13 16.39
N GLY A 47 6.98 18.96 17.03
CA GLY A 47 8.23 18.43 17.59
C GLY A 47 9.01 17.80 16.43
N SER A 48 10.16 18.34 16.00
CA SER A 48 11.49 18.34 16.64
C SER A 48 12.17 16.97 16.66
N ALA A 49 12.83 16.61 15.55
CA ALA A 49 14.01 15.76 15.55
C ALA A 49 15.21 16.63 15.15
N LYS A 50 16.02 16.99 16.16
CA LYS A 50 17.29 17.73 16.00
C LYS A 50 18.39 16.74 15.60
N PHE A 51 18.92 16.84 14.39
CA PHE A 51 20.27 16.37 14.08
C PHE A 51 21.22 17.56 14.15
N ALA A 52 22.06 17.56 15.18
CA ALA A 52 23.17 18.51 15.30
C ALA A 52 24.23 18.18 14.24
N ARG A 53 24.42 19.08 13.27
CA ARG A 53 25.63 19.15 12.44
C ARG A 53 26.35 20.43 12.80
N THR A 54 27.44 20.29 13.55
CA THR A 54 28.40 21.37 13.79
C THR A 54 29.13 21.66 12.49
N ARG A 55 28.85 22.80 11.86
CA ARG A 55 29.69 23.40 10.82
C ARG A 55 30.70 24.33 11.51
N GLN A 56 31.98 24.04 11.35
CA GLN A 56 33.02 25.06 11.43
C GLN A 56 33.64 25.22 10.05
N ASN A 57 33.78 26.49 9.67
CA ASN A 57 34.39 27.01 8.45
C ASN A 57 35.80 26.47 8.23
N MET A 58 36.17 26.23 6.97
CA MET A 58 37.32 26.86 6.30
C MET A 58 37.50 26.30 4.88
N SER A 59 37.73 27.20 3.91
CA SER A 59 38.20 26.89 2.55
C SER A 59 39.70 27.26 2.44
N PRO A 60 40.39 27.07 1.29
CA PRO A 60 41.11 25.84 0.96
C PRO A 60 42.59 26.08 0.58
N SER A 61 43.48 25.10 0.76
CA SER A 61 44.70 24.94 -0.04
C SER A 61 45.47 23.68 0.37
N GLY A 62 46.19 23.08 -0.58
CA GLY A 62 47.27 22.14 -0.28
C GLY A 62 47.19 20.81 -1.03
N HIS A 63 47.96 20.72 -2.10
CA HIS A 63 48.37 19.48 -2.75
C HIS A 63 49.05 18.53 -1.75
N TYR A 64 48.82 17.22 -1.85
CA TYR A 64 49.75 16.23 -1.29
C TYR A 64 50.01 15.06 -2.24
N HIS A 65 51.31 14.89 -2.49
CA HIS A 65 51.96 13.72 -3.04
C HIS A 65 51.92 12.52 -2.07
N THR A 66 52.12 11.36 -2.69
CA THR A 66 52.17 9.98 -2.20
C THR A 66 53.38 9.67 -1.28
N PRO A 67 53.35 8.51 -0.57
CA PRO A 67 54.03 8.33 0.70
C PRO A 67 55.42 7.68 0.60
N ARG A 68 56.27 7.96 1.59
CA ARG A 68 57.61 7.37 1.76
C ARG A 68 57.68 6.53 3.04
N VAL A 69 58.17 5.30 2.91
CA VAL A 69 58.50 4.37 4.00
C VAL A 69 59.93 4.61 4.50
N MET A 70 60.09 4.32 5.80
CA MET A 70 61.19 4.58 6.73
C MET A 70 62.59 4.10 6.29
N ILE A 71 63.62 4.87 6.69
CA ILE A 71 64.92 4.37 7.18
C ILE A 71 65.40 5.26 8.35
N THR A 72 65.95 4.61 9.37
CA THR A 72 66.39 5.10 10.68
C THR A 72 67.80 5.71 10.71
N GLN A 73 67.98 6.71 11.58
CA GLN A 73 69.15 7.06 12.42
C GLN A 73 70.55 7.16 11.78
N GLN A 74 71.19 8.35 11.79
CA GLN A 74 72.13 8.82 12.84
C GLN A 74 72.89 10.11 12.42
N ASP A 75 73.01 11.01 13.39
CA ASP A 75 74.10 11.96 13.71
C ASP A 75 74.78 12.91 12.69
N GLN A 76 74.57 14.21 13.00
CA GLN A 76 75.57 15.26 13.32
C GLN A 76 76.51 15.89 12.27
N SER A 77 76.52 17.23 12.36
CA SER A 77 77.63 18.18 12.27
C SER A 77 77.98 18.86 10.94
N ASP A 78 77.71 20.17 10.95
CA ASP A 78 78.64 21.27 10.69
C ASP A 78 79.18 21.62 9.29
N THR A 79 78.68 22.78 8.84
CA THR A 79 79.40 23.97 8.35
C THR A 79 80.19 23.93 7.03
N SER A 80 79.67 24.71 6.08
CA SER A 80 80.31 25.78 5.26
C SER A 80 81.52 25.47 4.34
N HIS A 81 81.56 26.26 3.26
CA HIS A 81 82.61 26.55 2.24
C HIS A 81 82.05 26.18 0.86
N ASP A 82 81.48 27.12 0.12
CA ASP A 82 82.12 28.21 -0.66
C ASP A 82 82.65 27.73 -2.02
N ASP A 83 82.36 28.56 -3.01
CA ASP A 83 82.40 28.36 -4.45
C ASP A 83 83.78 27.98 -5.01
N THR A 84 83.83 27.25 -6.13
CA THR A 84 84.46 27.69 -7.41
C THR A 84 84.63 26.57 -8.45
N PHE A 85 84.17 26.87 -9.67
CA PHE A 85 84.67 26.52 -11.02
C PHE A 85 85.55 25.27 -11.24
N GLU A 86 85.18 24.43 -12.22
CA GLU A 86 85.80 24.37 -13.57
C GLU A 86 85.11 23.33 -14.47
N GLU A 87 84.78 23.74 -15.70
CA GLU A 87 84.52 22.86 -16.84
C GLU A 87 85.86 22.33 -17.36
N GLU A 88 86.02 21.02 -17.52
CA GLU A 88 86.47 20.38 -18.76
C GLU A 88 86.60 18.85 -18.58
N ASP A 89 86.36 18.16 -19.71
CA ASP A 89 86.72 16.77 -20.03
C ASP A 89 85.94 15.62 -19.38
N PHE A 90 85.11 14.95 -20.18
CA PHE A 90 85.41 13.57 -20.60
C PHE A 90 84.57 13.15 -21.81
N GLN A 91 85.12 13.47 -22.97
CA GLN A 91 84.85 12.82 -24.24
C GLN A 91 85.69 11.55 -24.31
N PHE A 92 85.08 10.35 -24.19
CA PHE A 92 85.44 9.11 -24.92
C PHE A 92 84.80 7.86 -24.28
N LEU A 93 83.77 7.31 -24.92
CA LEU A 93 83.54 5.86 -25.04
C LEU A 93 82.44 5.61 -26.09
N PHE A 94 82.69 6.06 -27.32
CA PHE A 94 82.03 5.51 -28.49
C PHE A 94 82.92 4.40 -29.05
N GLY A 95 82.58 3.16 -28.71
CA GLY A 95 82.99 1.97 -29.44
C GLY A 95 82.06 1.75 -30.63
N GLN A 96 82.65 1.38 -31.74
CA GLN A 96 82.10 1.31 -33.10
C GLN A 96 80.94 0.33 -33.28
N ASP A 97 80.04 0.74 -34.18
CA ASP A 97 79.37 -0.03 -35.22
C ASP A 97 78.77 -1.39 -34.82
N ASP A 98 77.46 -1.39 -34.59
CA ASP A 98 76.58 -2.35 -35.26
C ASP A 98 75.30 -1.64 -35.71
N GLU A 99 75.08 -1.76 -37.01
CA GLU A 99 74.01 -1.31 -37.88
C GLU A 99 72.61 -1.63 -37.31
N TYR A 100 71.85 -0.63 -36.89
CA TYR A 100 70.40 -0.73 -36.74
C TYR A 100 69.74 0.50 -37.34
N ASP A 101 69.15 0.29 -38.52
CA ASP A 101 68.22 1.18 -39.22
C ASP A 101 67.24 1.81 -38.23
N THR A 102 67.36 3.13 -38.05
CA THR A 102 66.29 3.96 -37.50
C THR A 102 65.26 4.26 -38.58
N ASP A 103 64.39 3.29 -38.85
CA ASP A 103 63.10 3.51 -39.52
C ASP A 103 61.98 3.04 -38.59
N LEU A 104 61.80 3.78 -37.50
CA LEU A 104 60.60 3.74 -36.66
C LEU A 104 60.06 5.17 -36.51
N GLU A 105 59.87 5.86 -37.63
CA GLU A 105 58.68 6.71 -37.74
C GLU A 105 57.50 5.75 -37.88
N MET A 106 57.04 5.20 -36.74
CA MET A 106 55.75 4.54 -36.67
C MET A 106 54.71 5.57 -37.08
N ASP A 107 54.17 5.40 -38.28
CA ASP A 107 53.09 6.21 -38.82
C ASP A 107 51.95 6.23 -37.80
N ILE A 108 51.66 7.41 -37.24
CA ILE A 108 50.55 7.59 -36.29
C ILE A 108 49.25 7.09 -36.92
N GLU A 109 49.12 7.19 -38.25
CA GLU A 109 48.02 6.61 -39.01
C GLU A 109 47.98 5.08 -38.91
N GLN A 110 49.12 4.39 -38.98
CA GLN A 110 49.20 2.93 -38.88
C GLN A 110 48.86 2.43 -37.46
N TRP A 111 49.29 3.15 -36.41
CA TRP A 111 48.91 2.85 -35.03
C TRP A 111 47.41 3.11 -34.76
N LEU A 112 46.85 4.21 -35.30
CA LEU A 112 45.41 4.51 -35.26
C LEU A 112 44.58 3.52 -36.10
N LEU A 113 45.17 2.91 -37.14
CA LEU A 113 44.55 1.83 -37.91
C LEU A 113 44.59 0.50 -37.16
N GLU A 114 45.67 0.18 -36.46
CA GLU A 114 45.78 -1.02 -35.61
C GLU A 114 44.78 -0.98 -34.44
N ASP A 115 44.62 0.17 -33.80
CA ASP A 115 43.64 0.37 -32.71
C ASP A 115 42.19 0.28 -33.23
N ARG A 116 41.91 0.82 -34.42
CA ARG A 116 40.60 0.66 -35.10
C ARG A 116 40.33 -0.78 -35.55
N ASN A 117 41.33 -1.50 -36.06
CA ASN A 117 41.20 -2.89 -36.47
C ASN A 117 41.00 -3.84 -35.25
N GLN A 118 41.48 -3.43 -34.09
CA GLN A 118 41.24 -4.16 -32.83
C GLN A 118 39.82 -4.01 -32.29
N ILE A 119 39.14 -2.89 -32.57
CA ILE A 119 37.71 -2.69 -32.26
C ILE A 119 36.83 -3.46 -33.26
N SER A 120 37.24 -3.62 -34.51
CA SER A 120 36.47 -4.42 -35.49
C SER A 120 36.44 -5.93 -35.20
N ASN A 121 37.38 -6.45 -34.39
CA ASN A 121 37.45 -7.85 -33.95
C ASN A 121 36.93 -8.06 -32.51
N ASP A 122 36.20 -7.10 -31.97
CA ASP A 122 35.62 -7.16 -30.62
C ASP A 122 34.34 -8.03 -30.61
N PHE A 123 34.51 -9.35 -30.58
CA PHE A 123 33.39 -10.30 -30.55
C PHE A 123 32.54 -10.19 -29.27
N THR A 124 33.14 -9.72 -28.16
CA THR A 124 32.47 -9.62 -26.86
C THR A 124 31.77 -8.27 -26.68
N GLY A 125 32.26 -7.21 -27.33
CA GLY A 125 31.79 -5.83 -27.14
C GLY A 125 32.52 -5.08 -26.03
N GLU A 126 33.49 -5.71 -25.37
CA GLU A 126 34.25 -5.12 -24.26
C GLU A 126 35.01 -3.86 -24.68
N LYS A 127 35.73 -3.92 -25.81
CA LYS A 127 36.51 -2.77 -26.31
C LYS A 127 35.59 -1.62 -26.71
N THR A 128 34.47 -1.96 -27.33
CA THR A 128 33.42 -1.02 -27.72
C THR A 128 32.86 -0.29 -26.49
N TYR A 129 32.62 -1.03 -25.40
CA TYR A 129 32.17 -0.45 -24.14
C TYR A 129 33.21 0.48 -23.53
N LEU A 130 34.47 0.04 -23.43
CA LEU A 130 35.57 0.83 -22.88
C LEU A 130 35.78 2.14 -23.65
N ALA A 131 35.83 2.07 -24.98
CA ALA A 131 35.94 3.24 -25.85
C ALA A 131 34.72 4.17 -25.73
N ALA A 132 33.51 3.61 -25.61
CA ALA A 132 32.31 4.40 -25.38
C ALA A 132 32.35 5.11 -24.03
N CYS A 133 32.83 4.45 -22.99
CA CYS A 133 33.00 5.04 -21.66
C CYS A 133 34.03 6.17 -21.66
N GLU A 134 35.18 5.96 -22.28
CA GLU A 134 36.24 6.97 -22.41
C GLU A 134 35.74 8.20 -23.18
N SER A 135 35.11 8.00 -24.35
CA SER A 135 34.56 9.11 -25.16
C SER A 135 33.47 9.92 -24.44
N LYS A 136 32.82 9.34 -23.43
CA LYS A 136 31.75 9.97 -22.64
C LYS A 136 32.23 10.45 -21.27
N GLY A 137 33.50 10.22 -20.91
CA GLY A 137 34.05 10.58 -19.62
C GLY A 137 33.39 9.85 -18.44
N VAL A 138 32.90 8.62 -18.66
CA VAL A 138 32.25 7.81 -17.61
C VAL A 138 33.16 6.66 -17.20
N THR A 139 33.13 6.29 -15.92
CA THR A 139 33.91 5.15 -15.42
C THR A 139 33.26 3.84 -15.86
N PRO A 140 33.97 2.94 -16.57
CA PRO A 140 33.43 1.65 -16.97
C PRO A 140 33.04 0.80 -15.76
N VAL A 141 31.92 0.08 -15.88
CA VAL A 141 31.49 -0.87 -14.84
C VAL A 141 32.21 -2.19 -15.04
N SER A 142 33.19 -2.48 -14.19
CA SER A 142 34.00 -3.72 -14.25
C SER A 142 33.18 -5.01 -14.09
N TYR A 143 32.02 -4.93 -13.43
CA TYR A 143 31.08 -6.05 -13.39
C TYR A 143 30.52 -6.35 -14.78
N PHE A 144 30.09 -5.32 -15.53
CA PHE A 144 29.54 -5.51 -16.87
C PHE A 144 30.55 -6.18 -17.79
N ILE A 145 31.80 -5.73 -17.78
CA ILE A 145 32.88 -6.31 -18.61
C ILE A 145 33.07 -7.80 -18.34
N ARG A 146 33.07 -8.21 -17.06
CA ARG A 146 33.26 -9.62 -16.68
C ARG A 146 32.07 -10.52 -16.99
N HIS A 147 30.89 -9.94 -17.21
CA HIS A 147 29.63 -10.65 -17.38
C HIS A 147 28.97 -10.33 -18.74
N ILE A 148 29.71 -9.75 -19.69
CA ILE A 148 29.17 -9.34 -20.99
C ILE A 148 28.77 -10.54 -21.87
N GLU A 149 29.37 -11.69 -21.62
CA GLU A 149 29.09 -12.96 -22.31
C GLU A 149 28.02 -13.80 -21.59
N ASP A 150 27.59 -13.41 -20.38
CA ASP A 150 26.55 -14.13 -19.65
C ASP A 150 25.17 -13.88 -20.25
N SER A 151 24.24 -14.82 -20.05
CA SER A 151 22.85 -14.67 -20.49
C SER A 151 22.03 -13.71 -19.62
N GLU A 152 22.46 -13.49 -18.37
CA GLU A 152 21.82 -12.60 -17.42
C GLU A 152 22.82 -11.63 -16.80
N VAL A 153 22.53 -10.33 -16.93
CA VAL A 153 23.39 -9.27 -16.42
C VAL A 153 22.62 -8.37 -15.46
N VAL A 154 23.10 -8.33 -14.22
CA VAL A 154 22.49 -7.57 -13.13
C VAL A 154 23.37 -6.37 -12.73
N LEU A 155 22.94 -5.17 -13.12
CA LEU A 155 23.65 -3.90 -12.89
C LEU A 155 22.88 -2.97 -11.95
N ARG A 156 22.25 -3.49 -10.90
CA ARG A 156 21.46 -2.66 -9.97
C ARG A 156 22.31 -1.63 -9.22
N PHE A 157 21.76 -0.44 -9.04
CA PHE A 157 22.31 0.61 -8.18
C PHE A 157 23.79 0.94 -8.44
N ARG A 158 24.20 0.94 -9.72
CA ARG A 158 25.59 1.26 -10.15
C ARG A 158 25.78 2.74 -10.48
N GLY A 159 24.71 3.53 -10.50
CA GLY A 159 24.78 4.96 -10.80
C GLY A 159 25.24 5.24 -12.23
N LEU A 160 24.79 4.43 -13.20
CA LEU A 160 25.16 4.57 -14.61
C LEU A 160 24.86 5.98 -15.16
N GLY A 161 23.74 6.56 -14.74
CA GLY A 161 23.24 7.81 -15.30
C GLY A 161 22.85 7.68 -16.78
N PRO A 162 22.40 8.77 -17.41
CA PRO A 162 22.07 8.78 -18.83
C PRO A 162 23.30 8.50 -19.73
N THR A 163 24.48 9.02 -19.36
CA THR A 163 25.71 8.89 -20.16
C THR A 163 26.33 7.49 -20.09
N GLY A 164 26.39 6.89 -18.90
CA GLY A 164 26.86 5.52 -18.73
C GLY A 164 25.93 4.52 -19.41
N THR A 165 24.61 4.76 -19.33
CA THR A 165 23.63 3.95 -20.07
C THR A 165 23.81 4.08 -21.58
N GLN A 166 24.10 5.28 -22.09
CA GLN A 166 24.37 5.44 -23.52
C GLN A 166 25.61 4.65 -23.98
N ALA A 167 26.67 4.60 -23.17
CA ALA A 167 27.85 3.80 -23.47
C ALA A 167 27.51 2.29 -23.45
N LEU A 168 26.71 1.86 -22.47
CA LEU A 168 26.21 0.49 -22.37
C LEU A 168 25.36 0.11 -23.60
N SER A 169 24.37 0.94 -23.95
CA SER A 169 23.47 0.73 -25.09
C SER A 169 24.22 0.54 -26.41
N ARG A 170 25.29 1.30 -26.65
CA ARG A 170 26.12 1.15 -27.87
C ARG A 170 26.71 -0.25 -28.00
N THR A 171 27.12 -0.83 -26.88
CA THR A 171 27.71 -2.16 -26.83
C THR A 171 26.64 -3.22 -27.02
N LEU A 172 25.52 -3.06 -26.30
CA LEU A 172 24.42 -4.01 -26.32
C LEU A 172 23.70 -4.11 -27.67
N LYS A 173 23.81 -3.11 -28.54
CA LYS A 173 23.25 -3.15 -29.91
C LYS A 173 23.65 -4.40 -30.69
N LYS A 174 24.90 -4.85 -30.55
CA LYS A 174 25.44 -6.02 -31.25
C LYS A 174 25.64 -7.25 -30.37
N ASN A 175 25.40 -7.10 -29.07
CA ASN A 175 25.52 -8.21 -28.14
C ASN A 175 24.44 -9.26 -28.45
N ASN A 176 24.87 -10.53 -28.45
CA ASN A 176 24.04 -11.68 -28.80
C ASN A 176 23.98 -12.74 -27.70
N THR A 177 24.50 -12.44 -26.52
CA THR A 177 24.57 -13.35 -25.38
C THR A 177 23.53 -13.01 -24.33
N ILE A 178 23.29 -11.72 -24.08
CA ILE A 178 22.44 -11.24 -22.98
C ILE A 178 20.96 -11.34 -23.38
N GLU A 179 20.23 -12.17 -22.64
CA GLU A 179 18.78 -12.34 -22.76
C GLU A 179 18.05 -11.54 -21.67
N LYS A 180 18.65 -11.42 -20.48
CA LYS A 180 18.08 -10.71 -19.33
C LYS A 180 18.97 -9.58 -18.88
N LEU A 181 18.43 -8.37 -18.91
CA LEU A 181 19.15 -7.16 -18.53
C LEU A 181 18.43 -6.44 -17.39
N ASP A 182 19.11 -6.37 -16.25
CA ASP A 182 18.61 -5.69 -15.06
C ASP A 182 19.40 -4.42 -14.74
N LEU A 183 18.74 -3.28 -14.94
CA LEU A 183 19.30 -1.95 -14.72
C LEU A 183 18.56 -1.20 -13.59
N GLU A 184 17.98 -1.89 -12.61
CA GLU A 184 17.24 -1.25 -11.51
C GLU A 184 18.06 -0.15 -10.81
N GLY A 185 17.45 1.02 -10.59
CA GLY A 185 17.99 2.03 -9.68
C GLY A 185 19.29 2.72 -10.14
N ASN A 186 19.44 3.00 -11.44
CA ASN A 186 20.64 3.58 -12.04
C ASN A 186 20.55 5.06 -12.46
N TRP A 187 19.42 5.73 -12.17
CA TRP A 187 19.17 7.12 -12.58
C TRP A 187 19.39 7.35 -14.08
N ILE A 188 18.84 6.46 -14.89
CA ILE A 188 19.01 6.48 -16.36
C ILE A 188 18.39 7.74 -16.98
N GLU A 189 17.30 8.24 -16.39
CA GLU A 189 16.53 9.38 -16.89
C GLU A 189 15.98 9.16 -18.31
N ALA A 190 15.25 10.14 -18.86
CA ALA A 190 14.65 10.03 -20.18
C ALA A 190 15.70 9.80 -21.28
N ASN A 191 16.83 10.51 -21.25
CA ASN A 191 17.86 10.46 -22.29
C ASN A 191 18.56 9.09 -22.36
N GLY A 192 18.86 8.49 -21.20
CA GLY A 192 19.42 7.15 -21.16
C GLY A 192 18.39 6.12 -21.64
N CYS A 193 17.11 6.31 -21.30
CA CYS A 193 16.01 5.44 -21.74
C CYS A 193 15.82 5.48 -23.26
N THR A 194 15.94 6.66 -23.89
CA THR A 194 15.97 6.78 -25.35
C THR A 194 17.13 6.01 -25.96
N SER A 195 18.31 6.05 -25.33
CA SER A 195 19.46 5.26 -25.79
C SER A 195 19.22 3.75 -25.68
N ILE A 196 18.42 3.30 -24.70
CA ILE A 196 17.98 1.91 -24.59
C ILE A 196 16.97 1.58 -25.70
N ALA A 197 16.00 2.47 -25.96
CA ALA A 197 15.05 2.30 -27.06
C ALA A 197 15.78 2.16 -28.41
N ASP A 198 16.77 3.01 -28.67
CA ASP A 198 17.62 2.92 -29.86
C ASP A 198 18.39 1.60 -29.93
N MET A 199 18.81 1.05 -28.79
CA MET A 199 19.49 -0.24 -28.72
C MET A 199 18.54 -1.39 -29.05
N LEU A 200 17.32 -1.38 -28.52
CA LEU A 200 16.28 -2.38 -28.79
C LEU A 200 15.76 -2.36 -30.24
N SER A 201 16.05 -1.30 -31.00
CA SER A 201 15.71 -1.26 -32.42
C SER A 201 16.58 -2.19 -33.28
N GLU A 202 17.77 -2.55 -32.78
CA GLU A 202 18.73 -3.44 -33.45
C GLU A 202 18.94 -4.75 -32.69
N ASN A 203 18.89 -4.71 -31.35
CA ASN A 203 19.05 -5.90 -30.52
C ASN A 203 17.79 -6.77 -30.55
N ILE A 204 17.98 -8.05 -30.83
CA ILE A 204 16.91 -9.06 -30.92
C ILE A 204 17.04 -10.19 -29.89
N TYR A 205 18.01 -10.09 -28.98
CA TYR A 205 18.34 -11.18 -28.04
C TYR A 205 17.78 -10.90 -26.64
N ILE A 206 17.71 -9.64 -26.22
CA ILE A 206 17.15 -9.27 -24.92
C ILE A 206 15.63 -9.52 -24.94
N SER A 207 15.18 -10.42 -24.06
CA SER A 207 13.76 -10.72 -23.84
C SER A 207 13.21 -10.13 -22.55
N ASP A 208 14.06 -10.00 -21.52
CA ASP A 208 13.66 -9.51 -20.20
C ASP A 208 14.44 -8.25 -19.87
N LEU A 209 13.73 -7.14 -19.76
CA LEU A 209 14.31 -5.82 -19.49
C LEU A 209 13.74 -5.21 -18.21
N ILE A 210 14.59 -5.00 -17.22
CA ILE A 210 14.24 -4.37 -15.95
C ILE A 210 14.83 -2.97 -15.90
N LEU A 211 13.95 -1.97 -15.91
CA LEU A 211 14.27 -0.54 -15.85
C LEU A 211 13.63 0.12 -14.62
N SER A 212 13.33 -0.63 -13.57
CA SER A 212 12.68 -0.08 -12.39
C SER A 212 13.52 0.97 -11.66
N GLU A 213 12.86 1.95 -11.02
CA GLU A 213 13.48 3.00 -10.20
C GLU A 213 14.55 3.85 -10.93
N ASN A 214 14.34 4.14 -12.22
CA ASN A 214 15.30 4.84 -13.08
C ASN A 214 14.94 6.27 -13.48
N ARG A 215 13.77 6.77 -13.03
CA ARG A 215 13.26 8.11 -13.37
C ARG A 215 13.20 8.34 -14.89
N THR A 216 12.84 7.34 -15.68
CA THR A 216 12.75 7.49 -17.14
C THR A 216 11.77 8.59 -17.55
N GLY A 217 10.76 8.86 -16.71
CA GLY A 217 9.71 9.82 -17.01
C GLY A 217 8.87 9.41 -18.22
N ASN A 218 7.92 10.28 -18.58
CA ASN A 218 7.01 10.01 -19.70
C ASN A 218 7.77 9.93 -21.02
N ASP A 219 8.70 10.84 -21.27
CA ASP A 219 9.44 10.90 -22.55
C ASP A 219 10.25 9.62 -22.81
N GLY A 220 10.94 9.10 -21.78
CA GLY A 220 11.67 7.84 -21.88
C GLY A 220 10.75 6.64 -22.15
N ALA A 221 9.60 6.59 -21.48
CA ALA A 221 8.62 5.52 -21.69
C ALA A 221 7.98 5.60 -23.08
N ILE A 222 7.66 6.79 -23.57
CA ILE A 222 7.10 7.01 -24.92
C ILE A 222 8.12 6.57 -25.99
N ALA A 223 9.41 6.91 -25.81
CA ALA A 223 10.47 6.46 -26.71
C ALA A 223 10.57 4.94 -26.76
N LEU A 224 10.52 4.26 -25.61
CA LEU A 224 10.47 2.79 -25.56
C LEU A 224 9.23 2.23 -26.26
N CYS A 225 8.05 2.77 -25.99
CA CYS A 225 6.80 2.31 -26.58
C CYS A 225 6.82 2.38 -28.11
N ALA A 226 7.39 3.45 -28.67
CA ALA A 226 7.50 3.64 -30.12
C ALA A 226 8.29 2.51 -30.80
N ILE A 227 9.34 2.00 -30.15
CA ILE A 227 10.16 0.89 -30.65
C ILE A 227 9.48 -0.46 -30.38
N LEU A 228 8.89 -0.62 -29.19
CA LEU A 228 8.25 -1.86 -28.77
C LEU A 228 7.03 -2.23 -29.64
N ILE A 229 6.38 -1.29 -30.31
CA ILE A 229 5.32 -1.61 -31.29
C ILE A 229 5.80 -2.60 -32.38
N LYS A 230 7.10 -2.58 -32.72
CA LYS A 230 7.70 -3.44 -33.75
C LYS A 230 8.65 -4.49 -33.18
N ASN A 231 8.95 -4.45 -31.89
CA ASN A 231 9.88 -5.38 -31.27
C ASN A 231 9.10 -6.62 -30.81
N ASP A 232 9.46 -7.76 -31.38
CA ASP A 232 8.80 -9.04 -31.11
C ASP A 232 9.59 -9.92 -30.12
N ASN A 233 10.66 -9.39 -29.52
CA ASN A 233 11.59 -10.16 -28.68
C ASN A 233 11.37 -9.91 -27.18
N ILE A 234 11.00 -8.69 -26.80
CA ILE A 234 10.78 -8.32 -25.39
C ILE A 234 9.49 -8.97 -24.88
N ASN A 235 9.66 -9.98 -24.02
CA ASN A 235 8.58 -10.71 -23.36
C ASN A 235 8.25 -10.14 -21.99
N LYS A 236 9.24 -9.56 -21.30
CA LYS A 236 9.07 -8.97 -19.96
C LYS A 236 9.68 -7.58 -19.90
N LEU A 237 8.87 -6.62 -19.48
CA LEU A 237 9.27 -5.24 -19.27
C LEU A 237 8.87 -4.75 -17.88
N ASP A 238 9.84 -4.29 -17.10
CA ASP A 238 9.61 -3.64 -15.81
C ASP A 238 9.96 -2.16 -15.87
N LEU A 239 8.92 -1.32 -15.76
CA LEU A 239 8.98 0.14 -15.70
C LEU A 239 8.49 0.68 -14.35
N SER A 240 8.56 -0.12 -13.30
CA SER A 240 8.13 0.29 -11.96
C SER A 240 8.94 1.46 -11.41
N GLY A 241 8.33 2.39 -10.66
CA GLY A 241 9.09 3.46 -9.99
C GLY A 241 9.72 4.51 -10.92
N ASN A 242 9.15 4.73 -12.10
CA ASN A 242 9.74 5.62 -13.13
C ASN A 242 9.07 6.97 -13.28
N VAL A 243 8.17 7.32 -12.34
CA VAL A 243 7.46 8.60 -12.32
C VAL A 243 6.58 8.77 -13.57
N LEU A 244 6.05 7.67 -14.10
CA LEU A 244 5.14 7.68 -15.24
C LEU A 244 3.78 8.27 -14.84
N THR A 245 3.18 9.07 -15.71
CA THR A 245 1.86 9.68 -15.51
C THR A 245 0.91 9.32 -16.66
N ASP A 246 -0.33 9.80 -16.58
CA ASP A 246 -1.36 9.62 -17.61
C ASP A 246 -0.91 10.03 -19.03
N ALA A 247 0.05 10.95 -19.15
CA ALA A 247 0.60 11.34 -20.45
C ALA A 247 1.35 10.19 -21.16
N SER A 248 1.97 9.28 -20.40
CA SER A 248 2.59 8.08 -20.95
C SER A 248 1.61 6.90 -21.07
N ALA A 249 0.49 6.92 -20.34
CA ALA A 249 -0.50 5.84 -20.33
C ALA A 249 -1.07 5.60 -21.73
N GLU A 250 -1.39 6.68 -22.46
CA GLU A 250 -1.88 6.59 -23.84
C GLU A 250 -0.90 5.82 -24.74
N SER A 251 0.39 6.20 -24.72
CA SER A 251 1.42 5.55 -25.55
C SER A 251 1.67 4.09 -25.16
N ILE A 252 1.68 3.78 -23.86
CA ILE A 252 1.81 2.41 -23.35
C ILE A 252 0.62 1.57 -23.83
N CYS A 253 -0.60 2.10 -23.73
CA CYS A 253 -1.82 1.41 -24.12
C CYS A 253 -1.90 1.21 -25.63
N GLU A 254 -1.53 2.21 -26.43
CA GLU A 254 -1.44 2.07 -27.90
C GLU A 254 -0.38 1.05 -28.32
N MET A 255 0.71 0.94 -27.57
CA MET A 255 1.70 -0.12 -27.77
C MET A 255 1.10 -1.50 -27.44
N LEU A 256 0.40 -1.64 -26.32
CA LEU A 256 -0.26 -2.90 -25.93
C LEU A 256 -1.32 -3.36 -26.94
N LYS A 257 -2.06 -2.43 -27.56
CA LYS A 257 -3.04 -2.78 -28.61
C LYS A 257 -2.39 -3.43 -29.84
N LYS A 258 -1.10 -3.17 -30.10
CA LYS A 258 -0.38 -3.60 -31.32
C LYS A 258 0.64 -4.71 -31.05
N ASN A 259 1.32 -4.66 -29.92
CA ASN A 259 2.35 -5.61 -29.55
C ASN A 259 1.73 -6.92 -29.07
N THR A 260 2.18 -8.04 -29.64
CA THR A 260 1.71 -9.39 -29.28
C THR A 260 2.78 -10.26 -28.61
N ALA A 261 4.02 -9.77 -28.53
CA ALA A 261 5.14 -10.48 -27.91
C ALA A 261 5.18 -10.29 -26.38
N LEU A 262 4.87 -9.09 -25.89
CA LEU A 262 4.96 -8.75 -24.48
C LEU A 262 3.96 -9.57 -23.64
N LYS A 263 4.50 -10.34 -22.70
CA LYS A 263 3.75 -11.22 -21.79
C LYS A 263 3.63 -10.67 -20.38
N HIS A 264 4.64 -9.95 -19.92
CA HIS A 264 4.72 -9.42 -18.57
C HIS A 264 5.06 -7.94 -18.59
N LEU A 265 4.13 -7.11 -18.10
CA LEU A 265 4.32 -5.67 -17.97
C LEU A 265 4.16 -5.25 -16.51
N LEU A 266 5.23 -4.70 -15.93
CA LEU A 266 5.25 -4.20 -14.56
C LEU A 266 5.33 -2.67 -14.56
N LEU A 267 4.32 -2.03 -13.98
CA LEU A 267 4.13 -0.58 -13.93
C LEU A 267 3.89 -0.09 -12.49
N ARG A 268 4.39 -0.85 -11.51
CA ARG A 268 4.20 -0.60 -10.09
C ARG A 268 4.78 0.75 -9.67
N HIS A 269 4.19 1.39 -8.66
CA HIS A 269 4.76 2.59 -8.03
C HIS A 269 5.01 3.73 -9.05
N ASN A 270 4.02 4.01 -9.88
CA ASN A 270 4.00 5.16 -10.78
C ASN A 270 2.88 6.14 -10.37
N ASN A 271 2.63 7.15 -11.20
CA ASN A 271 1.64 8.20 -10.96
C ASN A 271 0.49 8.13 -11.99
N PHE A 272 0.06 6.92 -12.38
CA PHE A 272 -1.17 6.78 -13.18
C PHE A 272 -2.40 7.12 -12.33
N GLU A 273 -3.26 7.98 -12.85
CA GLU A 273 -4.46 8.51 -12.20
C GLU A 273 -5.73 8.04 -12.94
N GLU A 274 -6.87 8.66 -12.63
CA GLU A 274 -8.18 8.26 -13.18
C GLU A 274 -8.26 8.41 -14.71
N ASN A 275 -7.61 9.42 -15.30
CA ASN A 275 -7.71 9.67 -16.74
C ASN A 275 -6.89 8.65 -17.54
N GLY A 276 -5.72 8.26 -17.04
CA GLY A 276 -4.89 7.22 -17.66
C GLY A 276 -5.60 5.87 -17.73
N ALA A 277 -6.50 5.58 -16.77
CA ALA A 277 -7.29 4.35 -16.73
C ALA A 277 -8.18 4.13 -17.96
N VAL A 278 -8.64 5.21 -18.59
CA VAL A 278 -9.49 5.14 -19.80
C VAL A 278 -8.73 4.45 -20.93
N HIS A 279 -7.45 4.76 -21.10
CA HIS A 279 -6.61 4.12 -22.11
C HIS A 279 -6.35 2.64 -21.77
N PHE A 280 -6.15 2.33 -20.48
CA PHE A 280 -5.97 0.94 -20.04
C PHE A 280 -7.22 0.10 -20.28
N LYS A 281 -8.43 0.65 -20.09
CA LYS A 281 -9.67 -0.06 -20.41
C LYS A 281 -9.66 -0.57 -21.85
N GLU A 282 -9.39 0.32 -22.81
CA GLU A 282 -9.41 -0.03 -24.23
C GLU A 282 -8.29 -1.01 -24.60
N ALA A 283 -7.09 -0.82 -24.06
CA ALA A 283 -5.97 -1.71 -24.32
C ALA A 283 -6.20 -3.11 -23.72
N LEU A 284 -6.77 -3.20 -22.52
CA LEU A 284 -7.11 -4.47 -21.89
C LEU A 284 -8.25 -5.18 -22.63
N ALA A 285 -9.26 -4.46 -23.12
CA ALA A 285 -10.34 -5.09 -23.88
C ALA A 285 -9.86 -5.73 -25.19
N THR A 286 -8.76 -5.22 -25.77
CA THR A 286 -8.28 -5.63 -27.10
C THR A 286 -7.05 -6.53 -27.08
N ASN A 287 -6.18 -6.38 -26.07
CA ASN A 287 -4.96 -7.17 -26.00
C ASN A 287 -5.22 -8.59 -25.46
N GLU A 288 -4.82 -9.58 -26.24
CA GLU A 288 -4.97 -11.00 -25.90
C GLU A 288 -3.64 -11.68 -25.53
N SER A 289 -2.51 -11.00 -25.74
CA SER A 289 -1.17 -11.58 -25.54
C SER A 289 -0.64 -11.44 -24.13
N LEU A 290 -0.98 -10.35 -23.44
CA LEU A 290 -0.46 -10.00 -22.13
C LEU A 290 -1.03 -10.93 -21.06
N GLU A 291 -0.14 -11.58 -20.32
CA GLU A 291 -0.50 -12.59 -19.32
C GLU A 291 -0.41 -12.03 -17.90
N THR A 292 0.54 -11.13 -17.65
CA THR A 292 0.75 -10.51 -16.34
C THR A 292 0.83 -9.00 -16.44
N LEU A 293 0.04 -8.33 -15.62
CA LEU A 293 0.05 -6.88 -15.48
C LEU A 293 0.13 -6.48 -14.01
N ASP A 294 1.15 -5.69 -13.65
CA ASP A 294 1.25 -5.06 -12.33
C ASP A 294 1.02 -3.56 -12.44
N LEU A 295 -0.13 -3.11 -11.91
CA LEU A 295 -0.55 -1.72 -11.81
C LEU A 295 -0.56 -1.25 -10.35
N SER A 296 0.08 -1.98 -9.44
CA SER A 296 0.01 -1.71 -8.01
C SER A 296 0.69 -0.39 -7.63
N TRP A 297 0.21 0.19 -6.53
CA TRP A 297 0.73 1.45 -5.98
C TRP A 297 0.72 2.61 -6.98
N ASN A 298 -0.35 2.72 -7.76
CA ASN A 298 -0.66 3.90 -8.56
C ASN A 298 -1.79 4.69 -7.89
N LYS A 299 -2.38 5.65 -8.61
CA LYS A 299 -3.42 6.55 -8.11
C LYS A 299 -4.69 6.43 -8.94
N PHE A 300 -5.03 5.22 -9.42
CA PHE A 300 -6.23 5.00 -10.23
C PHE A 300 -7.54 5.38 -9.52
N ARG A 301 -7.58 5.34 -8.17
CA ARG A 301 -8.76 5.66 -7.36
C ARG A 301 -10.00 4.86 -7.79
N THR A 302 -11.18 5.32 -7.37
CA THR A 302 -12.46 4.68 -7.63
C THR A 302 -12.82 4.69 -9.11
N LYS A 303 -12.75 5.83 -9.80
CA LYS A 303 -13.17 5.90 -11.21
C LYS A 303 -12.23 5.12 -12.13
N GLY A 304 -10.91 5.22 -11.90
CA GLY A 304 -9.95 4.44 -12.66
C GLY A 304 -10.13 2.94 -12.45
N ALA A 305 -10.46 2.50 -11.23
CA ALA A 305 -10.79 1.11 -10.97
C ALA A 305 -12.00 0.60 -11.76
N ILE A 306 -13.03 1.42 -11.95
CA ILE A 306 -14.20 1.06 -12.77
C ILE A 306 -13.75 0.80 -14.22
N TYR A 307 -12.93 1.68 -14.79
CA TYR A 307 -12.40 1.50 -16.15
C TYR A 307 -11.54 0.24 -16.29
N ILE A 308 -10.66 -0.03 -15.32
CA ILE A 308 -9.87 -1.28 -15.33
C ILE A 308 -10.79 -2.50 -15.24
N ALA A 309 -11.80 -2.49 -14.37
CA ALA A 309 -12.75 -3.59 -14.26
C ALA A 309 -13.50 -3.85 -15.58
N GLU A 310 -13.96 -2.78 -16.25
CA GLU A 310 -14.62 -2.88 -17.55
C GLU A 310 -13.69 -3.48 -18.62
N GLY A 311 -12.40 -3.09 -18.65
CA GLY A 311 -11.42 -3.69 -19.55
C GLY A 311 -11.17 -5.16 -19.27
N ILE A 312 -11.09 -5.55 -17.99
CA ILE A 312 -10.92 -6.96 -17.58
C ILE A 312 -12.15 -7.79 -17.90
N GLN A 313 -13.34 -7.22 -17.83
CA GLN A 313 -14.59 -7.91 -18.17
C GLN A 313 -14.57 -8.45 -19.61
N GLU A 314 -13.94 -7.72 -20.53
CA GLU A 314 -13.83 -8.07 -21.95
C GLU A 314 -12.53 -8.80 -22.32
N ASN A 315 -11.56 -8.88 -21.40
CA ASN A 315 -10.23 -9.41 -21.70
C ASN A 315 -10.18 -10.96 -21.69
N PHE A 316 -9.51 -11.54 -22.71
CA PHE A 316 -9.34 -12.98 -22.85
C PHE A 316 -7.89 -13.50 -22.62
N GLY A 317 -6.91 -12.61 -22.52
CA GLY A 317 -5.48 -12.95 -22.42
C GLY A 317 -4.92 -12.98 -21.00
N LEU A 318 -5.31 -12.02 -20.17
CA LEU A 318 -4.71 -11.74 -18.88
C LEU A 318 -4.98 -12.87 -17.88
N ARG A 319 -3.92 -13.31 -17.21
CA ARG A 319 -3.95 -14.38 -16.20
C ARG A 319 -3.67 -13.86 -14.81
N CYS A 320 -2.82 -12.84 -14.69
CA CYS A 320 -2.42 -12.25 -13.41
C CYS A 320 -2.56 -10.73 -13.46
N LEU A 321 -3.34 -10.19 -12.54
CA LEU A 321 -3.49 -8.75 -12.33
C LEU A 321 -3.13 -8.41 -10.88
N ASN A 322 -2.08 -7.59 -10.71
CA ASN A 322 -1.82 -6.92 -9.45
C ASN A 322 -2.35 -5.49 -9.50
N PHE A 323 -3.41 -5.22 -8.75
CA PHE A 323 -4.07 -3.92 -8.67
C PHE A 323 -4.08 -3.34 -7.25
N ALA A 324 -3.17 -3.80 -6.39
CA ALA A 324 -3.06 -3.38 -5.00
C ALA A 324 -2.72 -1.87 -4.85
N MET A 325 -3.05 -1.28 -3.70
CA MET A 325 -2.66 0.10 -3.33
C MET A 325 -3.13 1.22 -4.29
N ASN A 326 -4.28 1.07 -4.94
CA ASN A 326 -4.86 2.06 -5.86
C ASN A 326 -6.07 2.83 -5.29
N GLY A 327 -6.70 2.30 -4.24
CA GLY A 327 -7.83 2.95 -3.56
C GLY A 327 -9.15 2.86 -4.34
N LEU A 328 -9.60 1.63 -4.61
CA LEU A 328 -10.80 1.28 -5.37
C LEU A 328 -12.10 1.77 -4.70
N GLY A 329 -12.18 1.72 -3.37
CA GLY A 329 -13.44 1.97 -2.65
C GLY A 329 -14.54 0.94 -2.95
N SER A 330 -15.79 1.27 -2.63
CA SER A 330 -16.95 0.38 -2.82
C SER A 330 -17.36 0.24 -4.29
N GLU A 331 -17.44 1.34 -5.04
CA GLU A 331 -17.89 1.34 -6.44
C GLU A 331 -16.87 0.64 -7.35
N GLY A 332 -15.57 0.83 -7.11
CA GLY A 332 -14.51 0.10 -7.81
C GLY A 332 -14.56 -1.41 -7.51
N ALA A 333 -14.84 -1.79 -6.27
CA ALA A 333 -15.04 -3.20 -5.89
C ALA A 333 -16.32 -3.79 -6.52
N GLU A 334 -17.38 -3.00 -6.66
CA GLU A 334 -18.60 -3.40 -7.37
C GLU A 334 -18.31 -3.71 -8.84
N ALA A 335 -17.60 -2.81 -9.53
CA ALA A 335 -17.21 -3.02 -10.91
C ALA A 335 -16.32 -4.26 -11.05
N MET A 336 -15.35 -4.46 -10.16
CA MET A 336 -14.53 -5.68 -10.13
C MET A 336 -15.36 -6.94 -9.88
N GLY A 337 -16.37 -6.89 -9.01
CA GLY A 337 -17.31 -7.99 -8.80
C GLY A 337 -18.08 -8.35 -10.07
N ARG A 338 -18.55 -7.36 -10.83
CA ARG A 338 -19.18 -7.58 -12.15
C ARG A 338 -18.19 -8.14 -13.17
N ALA A 339 -16.96 -7.65 -13.19
CA ALA A 339 -15.91 -8.17 -14.06
C ALA A 339 -15.61 -9.64 -13.77
N LEU A 340 -15.43 -10.02 -12.50
CA LEU A 340 -15.23 -11.42 -12.07
C LEU A 340 -16.41 -12.33 -12.43
N LYS A 341 -17.64 -11.79 -12.41
CA LYS A 341 -18.83 -12.55 -12.79
C LYS A 341 -18.76 -13.04 -14.25
N VAL A 342 -18.18 -12.24 -15.15
CA VAL A 342 -18.14 -12.50 -16.60
C VAL A 342 -16.79 -13.05 -17.06
N ASN A 343 -15.68 -12.53 -16.52
CA ASN A 343 -14.34 -12.92 -16.92
C ASN A 343 -14.08 -14.40 -16.55
N ARG A 344 -13.45 -15.13 -17.48
CA ARG A 344 -13.14 -16.56 -17.38
C ARG A 344 -11.68 -16.85 -17.71
N THR A 345 -10.81 -15.88 -17.50
CA THR A 345 -9.41 -15.93 -17.96
C THR A 345 -8.43 -15.57 -16.86
N LEU A 346 -8.82 -14.66 -15.97
CA LEU A 346 -8.02 -14.26 -14.83
C LEU A 346 -7.91 -15.40 -13.81
N LEU A 347 -6.67 -15.73 -13.45
CA LEU A 347 -6.32 -16.78 -12.48
C LEU A 347 -5.86 -16.19 -11.15
N GLN A 348 -5.19 -15.04 -11.18
CA GLN A 348 -4.61 -14.40 -10.00
C GLN A 348 -4.99 -12.93 -9.96
N LEU A 349 -5.57 -12.49 -8.84
CA LEU A 349 -6.00 -11.11 -8.64
C LEU A 349 -5.55 -10.61 -7.27
N ASP A 350 -4.77 -9.52 -7.26
CA ASP A 350 -4.40 -8.81 -6.03
C ASP A 350 -5.14 -7.48 -5.92
N LEU A 351 -6.02 -7.38 -4.92
CA LEU A 351 -6.78 -6.19 -4.57
C LEU A 351 -6.39 -5.66 -3.17
N SER A 352 -5.21 -5.99 -2.66
CA SER A 352 -4.77 -5.57 -1.33
C SER A 352 -4.65 -4.04 -1.21
N PHE A 353 -4.85 -3.50 0.00
CA PHE A 353 -4.68 -2.06 0.30
C PHE A 353 -5.51 -1.11 -0.60
N ASN A 354 -6.72 -1.51 -0.98
CA ASN A 354 -7.57 -0.75 -1.90
C ASN A 354 -8.75 -0.03 -1.24
N ARG A 355 -8.76 0.06 0.10
CA ARG A 355 -9.82 0.71 0.87
C ARG A 355 -11.21 0.15 0.55
N ILE A 356 -11.30 -1.15 0.25
CA ILE A 356 -12.55 -1.84 -0.02
C ILE A 356 -13.31 -2.00 1.31
N PRO A 357 -14.48 -1.36 1.47
CA PRO A 357 -15.29 -1.51 2.67
C PRO A 357 -16.08 -2.83 2.64
N GLU A 358 -16.75 -3.15 3.73
CA GLU A 358 -17.62 -4.34 3.87
C GLU A 358 -18.62 -4.53 2.72
N ILE A 359 -19.34 -3.46 2.34
CA ILE A 359 -20.28 -3.50 1.21
C ILE A 359 -19.57 -3.86 -0.10
N GLY A 360 -18.33 -3.37 -0.29
CA GLY A 360 -17.50 -3.68 -1.45
C GLY A 360 -17.13 -5.17 -1.52
N ALA A 361 -16.85 -5.80 -0.38
CA ALA A 361 -16.61 -7.23 -0.31
C ALA A 361 -17.87 -8.04 -0.67
N GLY A 362 -19.06 -7.58 -0.30
CA GLY A 362 -20.32 -8.15 -0.74
C GLY A 362 -20.45 -8.22 -2.26
N TYR A 363 -20.04 -7.17 -2.98
CA TYR A 363 -20.07 -7.19 -4.45
C TYR A 363 -19.05 -8.14 -5.07
N LEU A 364 -17.84 -8.22 -4.51
CA LEU A 364 -16.84 -9.21 -4.93
C LEU A 364 -17.36 -10.64 -4.71
N ALA A 365 -18.02 -10.89 -3.57
CA ALA A 365 -18.63 -12.17 -3.24
C ALA A 365 -19.71 -12.58 -4.27
N VAL A 366 -20.51 -11.64 -4.78
CA VAL A 366 -21.49 -11.91 -5.86
C VAL A 366 -20.81 -12.35 -7.16
N GLY A 367 -19.67 -11.76 -7.51
CA GLY A 367 -18.88 -12.18 -8.67
C GLY A 367 -18.30 -13.60 -8.50
N LEU A 368 -17.67 -13.84 -7.35
CA LEU A 368 -17.02 -15.11 -7.01
C LEU A 368 -18.00 -16.30 -6.95
N GLN A 369 -19.27 -16.08 -6.60
CA GLN A 369 -20.31 -17.13 -6.59
C GLN A 369 -20.51 -17.81 -7.95
N THR A 370 -20.08 -17.21 -9.05
CA THR A 370 -20.24 -17.75 -10.40
C THR A 370 -18.92 -17.93 -11.14
N ASN A 371 -17.81 -17.45 -10.57
CA ASN A 371 -16.50 -17.52 -11.20
C ASN A 371 -15.85 -18.88 -10.93
N ASP A 372 -15.45 -19.56 -11.99
CA ASP A 372 -14.89 -20.91 -11.99
C ASP A 372 -13.43 -20.94 -12.48
N THR A 373 -12.78 -19.77 -12.62
CA THR A 373 -11.40 -19.67 -13.16
C THR A 373 -10.40 -19.05 -12.21
N LEU A 374 -10.83 -18.14 -11.33
CA LEU A 374 -9.95 -17.44 -10.41
C LEU A 374 -9.41 -18.43 -9.36
N GLN A 375 -8.08 -18.59 -9.34
CA GLN A 375 -7.36 -19.50 -8.47
C GLN A 375 -6.81 -18.81 -7.22
N GLY A 376 -6.40 -17.55 -7.34
CA GLY A 376 -5.86 -16.79 -6.23
C GLY A 376 -6.44 -15.40 -6.12
N LEU A 377 -6.88 -15.05 -4.91
CA LEU A 377 -7.41 -13.74 -4.58
C LEU A 377 -6.71 -13.18 -3.34
N LYS A 378 -6.14 -11.98 -3.45
CA LYS A 378 -5.56 -11.25 -2.32
C LYS A 378 -6.37 -10.02 -2.00
N LEU A 379 -6.78 -9.90 -0.73
CA LEU A 379 -7.62 -8.81 -0.23
C LEU A 379 -6.99 -8.12 0.99
N SER A 380 -5.75 -8.45 1.33
CA SER A 380 -5.05 -8.00 2.53
C SER A 380 -5.13 -6.50 2.76
N SER A 381 -5.27 -6.10 4.04
CA SER A 381 -5.31 -4.71 4.49
C SER A 381 -6.38 -3.85 3.82
N ASN A 382 -7.57 -4.42 3.59
CA ASN A 382 -8.79 -3.68 3.26
C ASN A 382 -9.74 -3.61 4.47
N PRO A 383 -10.50 -2.51 4.65
CA PRO A 383 -11.50 -2.36 5.71
C PRO A 383 -12.79 -3.17 5.42
N ILE A 384 -12.63 -4.46 5.09
CA ILE A 384 -13.71 -5.37 4.68
C ILE A 384 -14.62 -5.76 5.86
N GLY A 385 -14.15 -5.65 7.10
CA GLY A 385 -14.92 -6.09 8.27
C GLY A 385 -15.03 -7.62 8.37
N SER A 386 -15.64 -8.09 9.47
CA SER A 386 -15.87 -9.53 9.69
C SER A 386 -17.00 -10.08 8.82
N GLU A 387 -18.07 -9.31 8.64
CA GLU A 387 -19.20 -9.74 7.81
C GLU A 387 -18.80 -9.84 6.34
N GLY A 388 -18.01 -8.87 5.86
CA GLY A 388 -17.49 -8.89 4.50
C GLY A 388 -16.53 -10.05 4.25
N SER A 389 -15.68 -10.40 5.23
CA SER A 389 -14.78 -11.55 5.09
C SER A 389 -15.53 -12.88 5.12
N HIS A 390 -16.53 -13.00 5.98
CA HIS A 390 -17.46 -14.13 6.00
C HIS A 390 -18.22 -14.27 4.67
N CYS A 391 -18.70 -13.17 4.10
CA CYS A 391 -19.42 -13.17 2.82
C CYS A 391 -18.58 -13.67 1.65
N ILE A 392 -17.27 -13.35 1.62
CA ILE A 392 -16.35 -13.87 0.59
C ILE A 392 -16.21 -15.39 0.70
N LEU A 393 -16.05 -15.94 1.92
CA LEU A 393 -16.00 -17.40 2.09
C LEU A 393 -17.32 -18.07 1.74
N LEU A 394 -18.45 -17.48 2.14
CA LEU A 394 -19.78 -18.02 1.85
C LEU A 394 -20.04 -18.08 0.35
N ALA A 395 -19.52 -17.11 -0.41
CA ALA A 395 -19.56 -17.12 -1.87
C ALA A 395 -18.78 -18.29 -2.48
N VAL A 396 -17.60 -18.61 -1.92
CA VAL A 396 -16.79 -19.75 -2.37
C VAL A 396 -17.48 -21.08 -2.03
N GLU A 397 -18.06 -21.18 -0.83
CA GLU A 397 -18.85 -22.35 -0.43
C GLU A 397 -20.03 -22.61 -1.38
N LYS A 398 -20.80 -21.56 -1.70
CA LYS A 398 -21.97 -21.67 -2.58
C LYS A 398 -21.63 -22.01 -4.03
N ASN A 399 -20.37 -21.87 -4.43
CA ASN A 399 -19.93 -22.14 -5.79
C ASN A 399 -19.18 -23.47 -5.86
N ASP A 400 -19.89 -24.54 -6.19
CA ASP A 400 -19.32 -25.90 -6.33
C ASP A 400 -18.21 -25.98 -7.40
N SER A 401 -18.24 -25.10 -8.40
CA SER A 401 -17.27 -25.05 -9.50
C SER A 401 -16.13 -24.05 -9.25
N SER A 402 -16.03 -23.46 -8.05
CA SER A 402 -14.98 -22.46 -7.78
C SER A 402 -13.59 -23.07 -7.91
N ALA A 403 -12.74 -22.47 -8.73
CA ALA A 403 -11.33 -22.84 -8.88
C ALA A 403 -10.41 -22.20 -7.83
N LEU A 404 -10.96 -21.48 -6.85
CA LEU A 404 -10.16 -20.76 -5.86
C LEU A 404 -9.40 -21.74 -4.96
N ILE A 405 -8.08 -21.67 -5.00
CA ILE A 405 -7.15 -22.47 -4.18
C ILE A 405 -6.37 -21.62 -3.19
N TYR A 406 -6.34 -20.30 -3.38
CA TYR A 406 -5.58 -19.37 -2.55
C TYR A 406 -6.38 -18.11 -2.24
N LEU A 407 -6.58 -17.83 -0.95
CA LEU A 407 -7.25 -16.62 -0.48
C LEU A 407 -6.41 -15.95 0.61
N GLU A 408 -6.01 -14.70 0.39
CA GLU A 408 -5.20 -13.94 1.34
C GLU A 408 -5.99 -12.75 1.91
N MET A 409 -6.08 -12.69 3.24
CA MET A 409 -6.89 -11.75 4.01
C MET A 409 -6.15 -11.23 5.25
N PHE A 410 -4.84 -10.95 5.12
CA PHE A 410 -4.07 -10.38 6.23
C PHE A 410 -4.60 -9.01 6.66
N ASN A 411 -4.55 -8.70 7.96
CA ASN A 411 -5.05 -7.44 8.52
C ASN A 411 -6.54 -7.16 8.22
N ILE A 412 -7.35 -8.20 8.06
CA ILE A 412 -8.82 -8.11 7.98
C ILE A 412 -9.41 -8.76 9.24
N ARG A 413 -10.53 -8.23 9.72
CA ARG A 413 -11.24 -8.80 10.86
C ARG A 413 -12.00 -10.05 10.43
N VAL A 414 -12.07 -11.03 11.32
CA VAL A 414 -12.82 -12.28 11.14
C VAL A 414 -13.64 -12.54 12.41
N ASN A 415 -14.80 -13.17 12.27
CA ASN A 415 -15.69 -13.57 13.36
C ASN A 415 -15.66 -15.11 13.56
N ASP A 416 -16.33 -15.62 14.58
CA ASP A 416 -16.36 -17.06 14.85
C ASP A 416 -17.03 -17.85 13.72
N GLU A 417 -18.02 -17.27 13.03
CA GLU A 417 -18.69 -17.87 11.87
C GLU A 417 -17.74 -18.06 10.68
N PHE A 418 -16.79 -17.14 10.47
CA PHE A 418 -15.71 -17.27 9.49
C PHE A 418 -14.81 -18.47 9.83
N ASP A 419 -14.40 -18.61 11.09
CA ASP A 419 -13.52 -19.71 11.55
C ASP A 419 -14.21 -21.08 11.39
N GLU A 420 -15.52 -21.16 11.63
CA GLU A 420 -16.32 -22.38 11.39
C GLU A 420 -16.41 -22.72 9.90
N LEU A 421 -16.69 -21.72 9.06
CA LEU A 421 -16.80 -21.88 7.62
C LEU A 421 -15.46 -22.26 6.98
N GLU A 422 -14.35 -21.65 7.42
CA GLU A 422 -13.00 -22.00 6.99
C GLU A 422 -12.68 -23.47 7.27
N LYS A 423 -13.00 -23.98 8.48
CA LYS A 423 -12.73 -25.38 8.84
C LYS A 423 -13.51 -26.35 7.94
N ARG A 424 -14.77 -26.03 7.63
CA ARG A 424 -15.61 -26.81 6.71
C ARG A 424 -15.02 -26.81 5.30
N LEU A 425 -14.71 -25.63 4.76
CA LEU A 425 -14.13 -25.48 3.42
C LEU A 425 -12.78 -26.21 3.26
N LYS A 426 -11.90 -26.14 4.26
CA LYS A 426 -10.61 -26.88 4.25
C LYS A 426 -10.79 -28.39 4.30
N GLY A 427 -11.92 -28.89 4.81
CA GLY A 427 -12.26 -30.31 4.79
C GLY A 427 -12.80 -30.79 3.44
N GLU A 428 -13.41 -29.90 2.66
CA GLU A 428 -14.08 -30.21 1.40
C GLU A 428 -13.23 -29.88 0.16
N ARG A 429 -12.32 -28.89 0.27
CA ARG A 429 -11.58 -28.31 -0.85
C ARG A 429 -10.12 -28.10 -0.52
N ASP A 430 -9.27 -28.17 -1.55
CA ASP A 430 -7.86 -27.78 -1.46
C ASP A 430 -7.71 -26.25 -1.54
N LEU A 431 -8.23 -25.57 -0.51
CA LEU A 431 -8.24 -24.11 -0.40
C LEU A 431 -7.35 -23.66 0.75
N THR A 432 -6.28 -22.94 0.40
CA THR A 432 -5.40 -22.27 1.35
C THR A 432 -5.93 -20.87 1.66
N ILE A 433 -6.37 -20.69 2.91
CA ILE A 433 -6.81 -19.39 3.43
C ILE A 433 -5.74 -18.87 4.38
N LEU A 434 -5.15 -17.73 4.02
CA LEU A 434 -4.18 -17.03 4.84
C LEU A 434 -4.84 -15.80 5.45
N HIS A 435 -5.11 -15.88 6.75
CA HIS A 435 -5.54 -14.74 7.54
C HIS A 435 -4.71 -14.68 8.82
N ALA A 436 -4.21 -13.50 9.13
CA ALA A 436 -3.64 -13.17 10.44
C ALA A 436 -4.49 -12.04 11.02
N GLY A 437 -5.79 -12.30 11.11
CA GLY A 437 -6.75 -11.32 11.59
C GLY A 437 -6.44 -10.93 13.04
N LEU A 438 -6.50 -9.62 13.32
CA LEU A 438 -6.72 -9.14 14.67
C LEU A 438 -8.05 -9.75 15.12
N LYS A 439 -8.02 -10.70 16.07
CA LYS A 439 -9.25 -11.16 16.70
C LYS A 439 -9.89 -9.96 17.39
N TYR A 440 -11.15 -9.71 17.06
CA TYR A 440 -12.04 -8.68 17.61
C TYR A 440 -11.91 -7.25 17.08
N GLU A 441 -13.09 -6.63 17.00
CA GLU A 441 -13.29 -5.19 16.96
C GLU A 441 -12.39 -4.47 17.95
N THR A 442 -11.65 -3.50 17.45
CA THR A 442 -11.59 -2.22 18.14
C THR A 442 -11.81 -1.14 17.08
N SER A 443 -13.06 -0.93 16.62
CA SER A 443 -13.41 0.29 15.88
C SER A 443 -12.99 1.52 16.68
N LEU A 444 -12.88 2.73 16.12
CA LEU A 444 -12.76 3.96 16.95
C LEU A 444 -14.01 4.18 17.83
N SER A 445 -15.16 3.68 17.39
CA SER A 445 -16.37 3.56 18.23
C SER A 445 -16.22 2.47 19.29
N ASP A 446 -15.42 1.42 19.06
CA ASP A 446 -15.07 0.40 20.05
C ASP A 446 -13.75 0.69 20.74
N LEU A 447 -13.01 1.75 20.45
CA LEU A 447 -11.97 2.31 21.30
C LEU A 447 -12.61 3.35 22.22
N ARG A 448 -13.78 3.87 21.83
CA ARG A 448 -14.72 4.60 22.68
C ARG A 448 -15.72 3.71 23.43
N ARG A 449 -16.05 2.50 22.94
CA ARG A 449 -16.89 1.47 23.61
C ARG A 449 -16.10 0.29 24.20
N ALA A 450 -14.84 0.10 23.80
CA ALA A 450 -13.76 -0.56 24.55
C ALA A 450 -12.80 0.49 25.14
N GLU A 451 -13.32 1.68 25.44
CA GLU A 451 -13.32 2.06 26.84
C GLU A 451 -14.07 0.93 27.54
N PRO A 452 -13.44 0.08 28.36
CA PRO A 452 -14.22 -0.87 29.13
C PRO A 452 -15.40 -0.10 29.76
N GLU A 453 -16.65 -0.52 29.50
CA GLU A 453 -17.82 0.03 30.23
C GLU A 453 -17.60 0.02 31.75
N ASP A 454 -16.65 -0.82 32.14
CA ASP A 454 -16.10 -1.09 33.41
C ASP A 454 -14.88 -0.18 33.65
N TRP A 455 -15.12 1.08 34.05
CA TRP A 455 -14.08 2.05 34.48
C TRP A 455 -12.95 1.42 35.33
N TRP A 456 -13.23 0.34 36.05
CA TRP A 456 -12.25 -0.38 36.87
C TRP A 456 -11.11 -1.01 36.09
N ILE A 457 -11.26 -1.37 34.80
CA ILE A 457 -10.14 -2.04 34.06
C ILE A 457 -8.98 -1.05 33.86
N ARG A 458 -9.30 0.26 33.83
CA ARG A 458 -8.32 1.36 33.76
C ARG A 458 -7.83 1.81 35.12
N ASP A 459 -8.55 1.48 36.19
CA ASP A 459 -8.17 1.84 37.54
C ASP A 459 -6.80 1.22 37.89
N PRO A 460 -5.80 2.03 38.26
CA PRO A 460 -4.45 1.55 38.54
C PRO A 460 -4.40 0.49 39.65
N MET A 461 -5.33 0.53 40.63
CA MET A 461 -5.44 -0.48 41.69
C MET A 461 -5.91 -1.83 41.14
N THR A 462 -6.79 -1.87 40.14
CA THR A 462 -7.17 -3.13 39.47
C THR A 462 -5.98 -3.83 38.84
N LYS A 463 -5.10 -3.09 38.16
CA LYS A 463 -3.91 -3.66 37.49
C LYS A 463 -2.95 -4.27 38.52
N LEU A 464 -2.75 -3.57 39.64
CA LEU A 464 -1.92 -4.03 40.76
C LEU A 464 -2.53 -5.26 41.45
N LYS A 465 -3.85 -5.25 41.70
CA LYS A 465 -4.58 -6.40 42.27
C LYS A 465 -4.59 -7.63 41.36
N ARG A 466 -4.66 -7.42 40.04
CA ARG A 466 -4.59 -8.50 39.05
C ARG A 466 -3.22 -9.19 39.11
N TYR A 467 -2.14 -8.40 39.11
CA TYR A 467 -0.78 -8.92 39.28
C TYR A 467 -0.62 -9.71 40.58
N VAL A 468 -1.13 -9.18 41.70
CA VAL A 468 -1.10 -9.88 43.00
C VAL A 468 -1.83 -11.22 42.92
N LYS A 469 -3.00 -11.29 42.27
CA LYS A 469 -3.78 -12.52 42.15
C LYS A 469 -3.13 -13.54 41.20
N GLU A 470 -2.65 -13.10 40.04
CA GLU A 470 -2.06 -13.96 39.00
C GLU A 470 -0.76 -14.62 39.46
N ASN A 471 0.03 -13.93 40.28
CA ASN A 471 1.25 -14.47 40.87
C ASN A 471 1.03 -15.20 42.21
N GLY A 472 -0.23 -15.34 42.66
CA GLY A 472 -0.54 -15.98 43.95
C GLY A 472 -0.04 -15.21 45.18
N TYR A 473 0.23 -13.92 45.03
CA TYR A 473 0.74 -13.05 46.10
C TYR A 473 -0.38 -12.61 47.03
N ARG A 474 -0.03 -12.27 48.27
CA ARG A 474 -0.84 -11.38 49.10
C ARG A 474 -0.37 -9.94 48.89
N LEU A 475 -1.22 -8.98 49.22
CA LEU A 475 -0.87 -7.54 49.09
C LEU A 475 0.41 -7.17 49.86
N ILE A 476 0.66 -7.84 50.99
CA ILE A 476 1.87 -7.68 51.81
C ILE A 476 3.12 -8.20 51.11
N ASP A 477 3.00 -9.20 50.24
CA ASP A 477 4.14 -9.78 49.52
C ASP A 477 4.58 -8.82 48.40
N LEU A 478 3.61 -8.17 47.72
CA LEU A 478 3.90 -7.07 46.78
C LEU A 478 4.54 -5.86 47.49
N PHE A 479 4.02 -5.48 48.66
CA PHE A 479 4.57 -4.36 49.44
C PHE A 479 6.05 -4.59 49.76
N ARG A 480 6.40 -5.82 50.15
CA ARG A 480 7.78 -6.21 50.47
C ARG A 480 8.70 -6.28 49.24
N ASP A 481 8.16 -6.60 48.07
CA ASP A 481 8.93 -6.64 46.83
C ASP A 481 9.26 -5.22 46.31
N PHE A 482 8.41 -4.24 46.63
CA PHE A 482 8.57 -2.85 46.18
C PHE A 482 9.41 -2.01 47.14
N ASP A 483 9.32 -2.26 48.45
CA ASP A 483 10.16 -1.67 49.49
C ASP A 483 11.61 -2.22 49.39
N LYS A 484 12.49 -1.47 48.71
CA LYS A 484 13.86 -1.94 48.43
C LYS A 484 14.82 -1.57 49.53
N ASP A 485 14.59 -0.46 50.21
CA ASP A 485 15.42 0.00 51.32
C ASP A 485 15.00 -0.60 52.68
N GLY A 486 13.83 -1.27 52.74
CA GLY A 486 13.32 -1.99 53.90
C GLY A 486 12.74 -1.07 54.97
N ASN A 487 12.41 0.18 54.62
CA ASN A 487 11.96 1.20 55.56
C ASN A 487 10.46 1.10 55.92
N GLN A 488 9.75 0.11 55.38
CA GLN A 488 8.30 -0.14 55.55
C GLN A 488 7.40 0.97 54.99
N LEU A 489 7.93 1.77 54.07
CA LEU A 489 7.25 2.77 53.27
C LEU A 489 7.61 2.53 51.80
N ILE A 490 6.72 2.83 50.88
CA ILE A 490 7.02 2.76 49.45
C ILE A 490 7.06 4.17 48.90
N SER A 491 8.25 4.66 48.57
CA SER A 491 8.43 5.94 47.89
C SER A 491 7.92 5.89 46.44
N LYS A 492 7.70 7.06 45.82
CA LYS A 492 7.30 7.15 44.40
C LYS A 492 8.30 6.45 43.48
N GLU A 493 9.59 6.59 43.76
CA GLU A 493 10.68 6.00 42.99
C GLU A 493 10.67 4.48 43.10
N GLU A 494 10.49 3.94 44.31
CA GLU A 494 10.39 2.50 44.57
C GLU A 494 9.13 1.90 43.96
N PHE A 495 7.99 2.58 44.07
CA PHE A 495 6.76 2.17 43.44
C PHE A 495 6.91 2.10 41.92
N THR A 496 7.51 3.12 41.31
CA THR A 496 7.72 3.18 39.86
C THR A 496 8.68 2.09 39.38
N LEU A 497 9.75 1.84 40.13
CA LEU A 497 10.71 0.79 39.81
C LEU A 497 10.09 -0.60 39.98
N GLY A 498 9.36 -0.81 41.07
CA GLY A 498 8.65 -2.05 41.37
C GLY A 498 7.62 -2.40 40.30
N VAL A 499 6.81 -1.43 39.88
CA VAL A 499 5.83 -1.59 38.78
C VAL A 499 6.51 -1.99 37.47
N LYS A 500 7.62 -1.32 37.11
CA LYS A 500 8.39 -1.62 35.89
C LYS A 500 9.04 -3.01 35.93
N GLN A 501 9.63 -3.39 37.07
CA GLN A 501 10.26 -4.70 37.26
C GLN A 501 9.24 -5.84 37.28
N ALA A 502 8.07 -5.61 37.87
CA ALA A 502 6.95 -6.55 37.89
C ALA A 502 6.26 -6.71 36.52
N GLY A 503 6.65 -5.94 35.50
CA GLY A 503 6.02 -5.96 34.18
C GLY A 503 4.58 -5.43 34.17
N ILE A 504 4.19 -4.65 35.18
CA ILE A 504 2.85 -4.08 35.30
C ILE A 504 2.76 -2.84 34.40
N VAL A 505 1.87 -2.87 33.41
CA VAL A 505 1.73 -1.78 32.43
C VAL A 505 0.91 -0.61 33.02
N LEU A 506 1.60 0.36 33.62
CA LEU A 506 1.05 1.63 34.11
C LEU A 506 1.81 2.82 33.49
N SER A 507 1.09 3.88 33.10
CA SER A 507 1.71 5.16 32.70
C SER A 507 2.12 5.99 33.92
N GLU A 508 3.01 6.97 33.74
CA GLU A 508 3.43 7.86 34.84
C GLU A 508 2.26 8.62 35.46
N GLU A 509 1.31 9.10 34.64
CA GLU A 509 0.09 9.74 35.12
C GLU A 509 -0.78 8.81 35.99
N GLN A 510 -0.85 7.51 35.63
CA GLN A 510 -1.59 6.50 36.39
C GLN A 510 -0.89 6.14 37.71
N ILE A 511 0.45 6.14 37.72
CA ILE A 511 1.24 5.96 38.94
C ILE A 511 0.98 7.13 39.89
N ASP A 512 1.07 8.36 39.40
CA ASP A 512 0.84 9.56 40.21
C ASP A 512 -0.58 9.66 40.75
N GLU A 513 -1.58 9.26 39.95
CA GLU A 513 -2.96 9.19 40.41
C GLU A 513 -3.14 8.16 41.54
N LEU A 514 -2.50 6.98 41.41
CA LEU A 514 -2.59 5.91 42.40
C LEU A 514 -1.87 6.27 43.71
N LEU A 515 -0.68 6.84 43.62
CA LEU A 515 0.07 7.34 44.78
C LEU A 515 -0.76 8.37 45.53
N ARG A 516 -1.35 9.36 44.83
CA ARG A 516 -2.22 10.38 45.44
C ARG A 516 -3.49 9.81 46.09
N LYS A 517 -3.99 8.67 45.59
CA LYS A 517 -5.19 8.01 46.13
C LYS A 517 -4.88 7.20 47.39
N LEU A 518 -3.70 6.59 47.44
CA LEU A 518 -3.25 5.72 48.52
C LEU A 518 -2.60 6.48 49.66
N ASP A 519 -1.77 7.48 49.36
CA ASP A 519 -1.13 8.38 50.32
C ASP A 519 -2.19 9.32 50.93
N LYS A 520 -2.79 8.92 52.05
CA LYS A 520 -3.87 9.66 52.73
C LYS A 520 -3.31 10.76 53.60
N ASP A 521 -2.15 10.52 54.20
CA ASP A 521 -1.48 11.48 55.08
C ASP A 521 -0.65 12.53 54.32
N LYS A 522 -0.45 12.33 53.00
CA LYS A 522 0.28 13.19 52.06
C LYS A 522 1.75 13.31 52.38
N ASN A 523 2.35 12.27 52.94
CA ASN A 523 3.77 12.24 53.28
C ASN A 523 4.67 11.94 52.05
N GLY A 524 4.08 11.59 50.90
CA GLY A 524 4.77 11.30 49.64
C GLY A 524 5.23 9.85 49.48
N SER A 525 4.89 8.97 50.41
CA SER A 525 5.17 7.53 50.41
C SER A 525 3.91 6.75 50.82
N ILE A 526 3.85 5.47 50.49
CA ILE A 526 2.70 4.61 50.86
C ILE A 526 3.10 3.66 51.99
N ASP A 527 2.33 3.66 53.08
CA ASP A 527 2.46 2.62 54.11
C ASP A 527 1.52 1.41 53.87
N PHE A 528 1.77 0.31 54.59
CA PHE A 528 0.98 -0.91 54.40
C PHE A 528 -0.50 -0.75 54.81
N GLY A 529 -0.78 0.05 55.83
CA GLY A 529 -2.14 0.39 56.26
C GLY A 529 -2.91 1.18 55.19
N GLU A 530 -2.25 2.18 54.59
CA GLU A 530 -2.79 2.95 53.46
C GLU A 530 -3.08 2.07 52.23
N LEU A 531 -2.19 1.12 51.93
CA LEU A 531 -2.40 0.17 50.83
C LEU A 531 -3.62 -0.75 51.08
N ILE A 532 -3.84 -1.17 52.33
CA ILE A 532 -5.00 -2.00 52.72
C ILE A 532 -6.30 -1.19 52.71
N GLU A 533 -6.26 0.06 53.14
CA GLU A 533 -7.42 0.95 53.08
C GLU A 533 -7.81 1.24 51.62
N GLY A 534 -6.83 1.48 50.75
CA GLY A 534 -7.04 1.57 49.31
C GLY A 534 -7.70 0.32 48.71
N ASP A 535 -7.29 -0.89 49.11
CA ASP A 535 -7.95 -2.14 48.68
C ASP A 535 -9.41 -2.25 49.18
N ARG A 536 -9.71 -1.72 50.37
CA ARG A 536 -11.06 -1.72 50.93
C ARG A 536 -11.97 -0.75 50.18
N GLU A 537 -11.51 0.47 49.90
CA GLU A 537 -12.22 1.46 49.10
C GLU A 537 -12.47 0.94 47.68
N TYR A 538 -11.46 0.34 47.07
CA TYR A 538 -11.54 -0.33 45.78
C TYR A 538 -12.64 -1.41 45.73
N LYS A 539 -12.68 -2.30 46.72
CA LYS A 539 -13.71 -3.36 46.81
C LYS A 539 -15.13 -2.81 46.95
N LYS A 540 -15.30 -1.69 47.66
CA LYS A 540 -16.58 -1.01 47.83
C LYS A 540 -17.08 -0.44 46.51
N LEU A 541 -16.23 0.35 45.83
CA LEU A 541 -16.54 0.95 44.52
C LEU A 541 -16.89 -0.11 43.48
N ARG A 542 -16.20 -1.25 43.50
CA ARG A 542 -16.49 -2.38 42.59
C ARG A 542 -17.87 -2.99 42.82
N ARG A 543 -18.33 -3.07 44.06
CA ARG A 543 -19.66 -3.60 44.41
C ARG A 543 -20.77 -2.66 43.95
N GLU A 544 -20.64 -1.38 44.28
CA GLU A 544 -21.63 -0.34 43.92
C GLU A 544 -21.79 -0.23 42.40
N TRP A 545 -20.70 -0.34 41.66
CA TRP A 545 -20.76 -0.36 40.20
C TRP A 545 -21.48 -1.62 39.68
N ALA A 546 -21.22 -2.81 40.26
CA ALA A 546 -21.80 -4.06 39.77
C ALA A 546 -23.32 -4.08 39.93
N GLU A 547 -23.80 -3.53 41.06
CA GLU A 547 -25.22 -3.30 41.32
C GLU A 547 -25.84 -2.31 40.31
N SER A 548 -25.10 -1.25 39.93
CA SER A 548 -25.57 -0.28 38.94
C SER A 548 -25.65 -0.84 37.52
N LYS A 549 -24.71 -1.70 37.10
CA LYS A 549 -24.76 -2.35 35.78
C LYS A 549 -25.89 -3.36 35.68
N GLN A 550 -26.11 -4.16 36.73
CA GLN A 550 -27.22 -5.13 36.75
C GLN A 550 -28.57 -4.43 36.58
N LYS A 551 -28.77 -3.31 37.29
CA LYS A 551 -29.99 -2.51 37.17
C LYS A 551 -30.23 -1.99 35.74
N LYS A 552 -29.19 -1.52 35.05
CA LYS A 552 -29.31 -1.05 33.66
C LYS A 552 -29.69 -2.18 32.68
N MET A 553 -29.12 -3.37 32.86
CA MET A 553 -29.48 -4.52 32.02
C MET A 553 -30.93 -4.97 32.24
N ASP A 554 -31.42 -4.88 33.48
CA ASP A 554 -32.81 -5.21 33.80
C ASP A 554 -33.79 -4.18 33.18
N ASP A 555 -33.44 -2.89 33.21
CA ASP A 555 -34.21 -1.80 32.58
C ASP A 555 -34.24 -1.91 31.03
N GLU A 556 -33.13 -2.32 30.39
CA GLU A 556 -33.05 -2.53 28.94
C GLU A 556 -33.89 -3.73 28.48
N LYS A 557 -33.90 -4.83 29.24
CA LYS A 557 -34.76 -6.00 28.96
C LYS A 557 -36.24 -5.67 29.05
N GLU A 558 -36.65 -4.79 29.96
CA GLU A 558 -38.03 -4.30 30.02
C GLU A 558 -38.40 -3.46 28.79
N LYS A 559 -37.45 -2.65 28.31
CA LYS A 559 -37.67 -1.78 27.15
C LYS A 559 -37.81 -2.59 25.85
N GLU A 560 -36.99 -3.61 25.64
CA GLU A 560 -37.10 -4.53 24.49
C GLU A 560 -38.43 -5.30 24.48
N LYS A 561 -38.90 -5.77 25.65
CA LYS A 561 -40.22 -6.40 25.76
C LYS A 561 -41.34 -5.43 25.38
N SER A 562 -41.23 -4.15 25.76
CA SER A 562 -42.20 -3.11 25.43
C SER A 562 -42.21 -2.76 23.94
N GLU A 563 -41.04 -2.73 23.29
CA GLU A 563 -40.91 -2.46 21.85
C GLU A 563 -41.38 -3.65 21.00
N SER A 564 -41.06 -4.88 21.41
CA SER A 564 -41.58 -6.10 20.78
C SER A 564 -43.11 -6.17 20.83
N ALA A 565 -43.72 -5.84 21.98
CA ALA A 565 -45.17 -5.76 22.10
C ALA A 565 -45.79 -4.67 21.19
N ARG A 566 -45.10 -3.54 21.01
CA ARG A 566 -45.54 -2.48 20.08
C ARG A 566 -45.46 -2.92 18.62
N ASP A 567 -44.40 -3.62 18.22
CA ASP A 567 -44.24 -4.10 16.83
C ASP A 567 -45.32 -5.15 16.49
N ILE A 568 -45.66 -6.03 17.43
CA ILE A 568 -46.76 -7.00 17.28
C ILE A 568 -48.11 -6.28 17.10
N LEU A 569 -48.39 -5.26 17.91
CA LEU A 569 -49.62 -4.47 17.80
C LEU A 569 -49.68 -3.69 16.48
N GLN A 570 -48.54 -3.21 15.98
CA GLN A 570 -48.45 -2.49 14.72
C GLN A 570 -48.70 -3.42 13.52
N ARG A 571 -48.18 -4.64 13.53
CA ARG A 571 -48.45 -5.67 12.51
C ARG A 571 -49.93 -6.09 12.48
N LEU A 572 -50.55 -6.25 13.64
CA LEU A 572 -52.00 -6.53 13.74
C LEU A 572 -52.85 -5.37 13.20
N SER A 573 -52.41 -4.12 13.39
CA SER A 573 -53.11 -2.94 12.86
C SER A 573 -53.12 -2.85 11.33
N VAL A 574 -52.02 -3.26 10.68
CA VAL A 574 -51.89 -3.25 9.21
C VAL A 574 -52.73 -4.36 8.57
N SER A 575 -52.86 -5.51 9.24
CA SER A 575 -53.71 -6.61 8.76
C SER A 575 -55.21 -6.29 8.79
N LEU A 576 -55.66 -5.36 9.64
CA LEU A 576 -57.07 -4.95 9.76
C LEU A 576 -57.48 -3.87 8.75
N GLN A 577 -56.54 -3.22 8.05
CA GLN A 577 -56.83 -2.18 7.06
C GLN A 577 -56.95 -2.70 5.62
N GLY A 578 -56.65 -3.98 5.36
CA GLY A 578 -56.69 -4.60 4.03
C GLY A 578 -58.08 -4.98 3.49
N ASP A 579 -59.12 -4.99 4.32
CA ASP A 579 -60.44 -5.57 3.98
C ASP A 579 -61.60 -4.56 3.90
N ARG A 580 -61.43 -3.45 3.16
CA ARG A 580 -62.59 -2.62 2.75
C ARG A 580 -62.55 -2.23 1.28
N LYS A 581 -63.29 -2.97 0.45
CA LYS A 581 -63.75 -2.52 -0.89
C LYS A 581 -64.76 -1.37 -0.76
N PRO A 582 -64.81 -0.41 -1.71
CA PRO A 582 -65.78 0.69 -1.66
C PRO A 582 -67.08 0.32 -2.41
N SER A 583 -68.24 0.60 -1.81
CA SER A 583 -69.54 0.61 -2.51
C SER A 583 -70.37 1.86 -2.15
N VAL A 584 -70.48 2.75 -3.14
CA VAL A 584 -71.62 3.54 -3.64
C VAL A 584 -72.82 3.90 -2.70
N HIS A 585 -72.96 5.23 -2.48
CA HIS A 585 -74.15 6.11 -2.35
C HIS A 585 -75.15 5.99 -1.19
N GLY A 586 -75.51 7.16 -0.62
CA GLY A 586 -76.86 7.45 -0.11
C GLY A 586 -76.91 8.26 1.20
N ASP A 587 -77.49 9.46 1.13
CA ASP A 587 -77.71 10.45 2.20
C ASP A 587 -78.27 9.92 3.54
N ARG A 588 -77.85 10.54 4.67
CA ARG A 588 -78.70 11.37 5.56
C ARG A 588 -78.02 11.69 6.91
N GLN A 589 -78.30 12.91 7.37
CA GLN A 589 -77.99 13.43 8.70
C GLN A 589 -78.68 12.64 9.83
N GLY A 590 -78.03 12.58 11.00
CA GLY A 590 -78.73 12.59 12.29
C GLY A 590 -78.32 11.55 13.34
N SER A 591 -78.01 12.09 14.53
CA SER A 591 -78.22 11.50 15.86
C SER A 591 -77.06 10.83 16.60
N LEU A 592 -76.97 11.27 17.85
CA LEU A 592 -76.09 10.87 18.95
C LEU A 592 -76.39 9.47 19.50
N HIS A 593 -75.39 8.98 20.25
CA HIS A 593 -75.42 8.07 21.40
C HIS A 593 -75.17 6.56 21.21
N SER A 594 -74.38 6.04 22.18
CA SER A 594 -74.24 4.65 22.60
C SER A 594 -73.29 3.74 21.81
N GLY A 595 -72.10 3.50 22.37
CA GLY A 595 -71.19 2.45 21.88
C GLY A 595 -69.76 2.44 22.44
N ARG A 596 -69.55 2.93 23.66
CA ARG A 596 -68.28 2.81 24.41
C ARG A 596 -68.60 2.10 25.72
N ASN A 597 -68.67 0.77 25.70
CA ASN A 597 -68.58 -0.15 26.86
C ASN A 597 -68.98 -1.57 26.43
N ALA A 598 -68.18 -2.22 25.58
CA ALA A 598 -68.37 -3.65 25.30
C ALA A 598 -67.08 -4.42 24.92
N LEU A 599 -65.89 -3.82 25.04
CA LEU A 599 -64.63 -4.49 24.64
C LEU A 599 -63.52 -4.41 25.70
N VAL A 600 -63.87 -4.10 26.96
CA VAL A 600 -62.89 -4.02 28.06
C VAL A 600 -63.08 -5.16 29.08
N GLU A 601 -64.07 -6.04 28.93
CA GLU A 601 -64.27 -7.19 29.83
C GLU A 601 -63.82 -8.56 29.30
N GLU A 602 -63.38 -8.69 28.04
CA GLU A 602 -62.97 -10.00 27.48
C GLU A 602 -61.45 -10.26 27.49
N HIS A 603 -60.63 -9.37 28.04
CA HIS A 603 -59.17 -9.55 28.13
C HIS A 603 -58.60 -9.55 29.54
N ARG A 604 -59.45 -9.61 30.56
CA ARG A 604 -59.02 -9.77 31.96
C ARG A 604 -59.18 -11.18 32.53
N ALA A 605 -59.66 -12.13 31.73
CA ALA A 605 -59.90 -13.52 32.14
C ALA A 605 -58.86 -14.53 31.60
N SER A 606 -57.85 -14.10 30.82
CA SER A 606 -56.89 -15.02 30.18
C SER A 606 -55.44 -14.90 30.70
N ILE A 607 -55.21 -14.20 31.81
CA ILE A 607 -53.88 -14.10 32.46
C ILE A 607 -53.97 -14.55 33.92
N GLN A 608 -54.73 -15.62 34.19
CA GLN A 608 -54.76 -16.25 35.51
C GLN A 608 -54.84 -17.79 35.51
N GLU A 609 -54.53 -18.46 34.38
CA GLU A 609 -54.58 -19.93 34.29
C GLU A 609 -53.28 -20.64 33.84
N GLU A 610 -52.14 -19.94 33.72
CA GLU A 610 -50.83 -20.60 33.44
C GLU A 610 -49.84 -20.52 34.61
N SER A 611 -50.35 -20.64 35.84
CA SER A 611 -49.50 -20.79 37.04
C SER A 611 -50.00 -21.92 37.94
N SER A 612 -50.31 -23.09 37.37
CA SER A 612 -50.61 -24.30 38.14
C SER A 612 -50.58 -25.56 37.25
N GLN A 613 -49.41 -25.99 36.77
CA GLN A 613 -49.16 -27.39 36.37
C GLN A 613 -47.67 -27.66 36.11
N ASP A 614 -46.87 -27.60 37.19
CA ASP A 614 -45.67 -28.42 37.31
C ASP A 614 -45.82 -29.22 38.60
N GLY A 615 -46.11 -30.51 38.44
CA GLY A 615 -46.30 -31.46 39.53
C GLY A 615 -45.85 -32.85 39.09
N ASP A 616 -44.68 -33.22 39.55
CA ASP A 616 -44.19 -34.57 39.89
C ASP A 616 -44.43 -35.76 38.94
N THR A 617 -43.33 -36.46 38.64
CA THR A 617 -43.33 -37.94 38.68
C THR A 617 -41.93 -38.48 39.04
N THR A 618 -41.84 -38.97 40.29
CA THR A 618 -40.93 -39.98 40.89
C THR A 618 -39.42 -39.77 40.90
#